data_AF-A0A6B3FPB8-F1
#
_entry.id   AF-A0A6B3FPB8-F1
#
_cell.length_a   1.000
_cell.length_b   1.000
_cell.length_c   1.000
_cell.angle_alpha   90.00
_cell.angle_beta   90.00
_cell.angle_gamma   90.00
#
_symmetry.space_group_name_H-M   'P 1'
#
loop_
_entity.id
_entity.type
_entity.pdbx_description
1 polymer ?
#
loop_
_entity_poly.entity_id
_entity_poly.type
_entity_poly.pdbx_seq_one_letter_code
_entity_poly.pdbx_strand_id
1 'polypeptide(L)'
;SIGIAEGALARFLERSAGRAVRGTTYTNQLEAPLTHLMLTEVHSKIQSAKLMTRANAEETDRLGELAAAGTPADPEYMQLFSARVLAETAYAAKWCAEAVELVQRNSGSTAIMESEPIQRAWRDARVITLHGALNLEALSENYGRLMAGTRPHRFEGITTL
;
A
#
# COMPACT_ATOMS: atom_id res chain seq x y z
N SER A 1 -4.74 -4.36 1.07
CA SER A 1 -3.50 -4.33 0.25
C SER A 1 -2.28 -4.92 0.94
N ILE A 2 -2.00 -4.57 2.21
CA ILE A 2 -0.79 -5.04 2.93
C ILE A 2 -0.67 -6.57 2.95
N GLY A 3 -1.70 -7.30 3.40
CA GLY A 3 -1.65 -8.76 3.46
C GLY A 3 -1.47 -9.43 2.09
N ILE A 4 -1.97 -8.83 1.01
CA ILE A 4 -1.74 -9.31 -0.37
C ILE A 4 -0.26 -9.18 -0.73
N ALA A 5 0.36 -8.05 -0.39
CA ALA A 5 1.78 -7.82 -0.65
C ALA A 5 2.67 -8.74 0.18
N GLU A 6 2.36 -8.95 1.46
CA GLU A 6 3.06 -9.90 2.32
C GLU A 6 2.94 -11.34 1.81
N GLY A 7 1.74 -11.76 1.41
CA GLY A 7 1.50 -13.07 0.81
C GLY A 7 2.23 -13.28 -0.52
N ALA A 8 2.25 -12.27 -1.38
CA ALA A 8 3.00 -12.31 -2.65
C ALA A 8 4.51 -12.46 -2.41
N LEU A 9 5.07 -11.68 -1.48
CA LEU A 9 6.48 -11.78 -1.09
C LEU A 9 6.83 -13.16 -0.51
N ALA A 10 5.98 -13.68 0.39
CA ALA A 10 6.18 -15.00 0.98
C ALA A 10 6.21 -16.10 -0.11
N ARG A 11 5.24 -16.07 -1.03
CA ARG A 11 5.20 -17.01 -2.16
C ARG A 11 6.41 -16.86 -3.08
N PHE A 12 6.85 -15.63 -3.34
CA PHE A 12 8.03 -15.37 -4.16
C PHE A 12 9.28 -16.01 -3.56
N LEU A 13 9.51 -15.85 -2.25
CA LEU A 13 10.65 -16.43 -1.55
C LEU A 13 10.63 -17.97 -1.62
N GLU A 14 9.46 -18.57 -1.34
CA GLU A 14 9.26 -20.02 -1.42
C GLU A 14 9.57 -20.55 -2.83
N ARG A 15 9.00 -19.90 -3.85
CA ARG A 15 9.19 -20.30 -5.25
C ARG A 15 10.63 -20.10 -5.71
N SER A 16 11.29 -19.01 -5.31
CA SER A 16 12.62 -18.65 -5.81
C SER A 16 13.73 -19.59 -5.32
N ALA A 17 13.52 -20.26 -4.18
CA ALA A 17 14.47 -21.21 -3.62
C ALA A 17 14.76 -22.36 -4.61
N GLY A 18 16.03 -22.51 -5.00
CA GLY A 18 16.46 -23.58 -5.91
C GLY A 18 16.04 -23.40 -7.37
N ARG A 19 15.52 -22.22 -7.75
CA ARG A 19 15.22 -21.90 -9.16
C ARG A 19 16.36 -21.17 -9.82
N ALA A 20 16.84 -21.70 -10.95
CA ALA A 20 17.84 -21.02 -11.75
C ALA A 20 17.29 -19.75 -12.43
N VAL A 21 18.13 -18.73 -12.58
CA VAL A 21 17.83 -17.54 -13.38
C VAL A 21 18.39 -17.75 -14.79
N ARG A 22 17.49 -17.98 -15.75
CA ARG A 22 17.85 -18.23 -17.15
C ARG A 22 18.66 -17.04 -17.71
N GLY A 23 19.72 -17.36 -18.45
CA GLY A 23 20.65 -16.36 -19.01
C GLY A 23 21.76 -15.91 -18.05
N THR A 24 21.88 -16.53 -16.87
CA THR A 24 22.92 -16.23 -15.87
C THR A 24 23.55 -17.51 -15.33
N THR A 25 24.57 -17.38 -14.49
CA THR A 25 25.20 -18.50 -13.77
C THR A 25 24.47 -18.90 -12.49
N TYR A 26 23.44 -18.16 -12.07
CA TYR A 26 22.71 -18.44 -10.84
C TYR A 26 21.81 -19.67 -11.00
N THR A 27 22.14 -20.75 -10.29
CA THR A 27 21.30 -21.94 -10.15
C THR A 27 20.21 -21.77 -9.10
N ASN A 28 20.31 -20.72 -8.28
CA ASN A 28 19.36 -20.34 -7.26
C ASN A 28 19.10 -18.83 -7.31
N GLN A 29 17.86 -18.43 -7.57
CA GLN A 29 17.45 -17.04 -7.75
C GLN A 29 17.69 -16.21 -6.48
N LEU A 30 17.66 -16.85 -5.30
CA LEU A 30 17.94 -16.20 -4.03
C LEU A 30 19.43 -15.83 -3.85
N GLU A 31 20.33 -16.26 -4.73
CA GLU A 31 21.75 -15.87 -4.71
C GLU A 31 22.04 -14.69 -5.65
N ALA A 32 21.10 -14.32 -6.51
CA ALA A 32 21.29 -13.21 -7.45
C ALA A 32 21.23 -11.85 -6.72
N PRO A 33 22.24 -10.96 -6.86
CA PRO A 33 22.25 -9.64 -6.24
C PRO A 33 21.01 -8.79 -6.59
N LEU A 34 20.49 -8.93 -7.81
CA LEU A 34 19.26 -8.25 -8.22
C LEU A 34 18.05 -8.65 -7.37
N THR A 35 17.98 -9.93 -6.95
CA THR A 35 16.95 -10.41 -6.02
C THR A 35 17.11 -9.72 -4.66
N HIS A 36 18.34 -9.57 -4.14
CA HIS A 36 18.59 -8.92 -2.84
C HIS A 36 18.18 -7.45 -2.83
N LEU A 37 18.49 -6.72 -3.90
CA LEU A 37 18.09 -5.31 -4.06
C LEU A 37 16.57 -5.18 -4.11
N MET A 38 15.91 -6.02 -4.92
CA MET A 38 14.45 -6.04 -5.04
C MET A 38 13.77 -6.38 -3.71
N LEU A 39 14.28 -7.36 -2.96
CA LEU A 39 13.73 -7.75 -1.65
C LEU A 39 13.75 -6.57 -0.67
N THR A 40 14.83 -5.79 -0.65
CA THR A 40 14.92 -4.59 0.18
C THR A 40 13.89 -3.53 -0.21
N GLU A 41 13.69 -3.30 -1.51
CA GLU A 41 12.68 -2.35 -1.98
C GLU A 41 11.25 -2.80 -1.64
N VAL A 42 10.94 -4.08 -1.89
CA VAL A 42 9.63 -4.68 -1.55
C VAL A 42 9.36 -4.60 -0.05
N HIS A 43 10.35 -4.96 0.77
CA HIS A 43 10.26 -4.84 2.23
C HIS A 43 9.94 -3.41 2.63
N SER A 44 10.69 -2.44 2.11
CA SER A 44 10.55 -1.03 2.49
C SER A 44 9.16 -0.50 2.16
N LYS A 45 8.63 -0.80 0.96
CA LYS A 45 7.27 -0.43 0.57
C LYS A 45 6.21 -1.03 1.50
N ILE A 46 6.33 -2.32 1.84
CA ILE A 46 5.39 -3.00 2.74
C ILE A 46 5.48 -2.41 4.16
N GLN A 47 6.68 -2.18 4.70
CA GLN A 47 6.85 -1.61 6.03
C GLN A 47 6.32 -0.17 6.09
N SER A 48 6.59 0.66 5.08
CA SER A 48 6.03 2.01 5.01
C SER A 48 4.50 2.00 5.05
N ALA A 49 3.87 1.10 4.28
CA ALA A 49 2.41 0.95 4.31
C ALA A 49 1.92 0.51 5.71
N LYS A 50 2.58 -0.48 6.33
CA LYS A 50 2.21 -0.99 7.66
C LYS A 50 2.32 0.07 8.75
N LEU A 51 3.45 0.76 8.82
CA LEU A 51 3.72 1.75 9.84
C LEU A 51 2.76 2.93 9.71
N MET A 52 2.54 3.41 8.50
CA MET A 52 1.63 4.53 8.25
C MET A 52 0.17 4.17 8.54
N THR A 53 -0.31 3.00 8.08
CA THR A 53 -1.67 2.54 8.40
C THR A 53 -1.85 2.31 9.90
N ARG A 54 -0.85 1.75 10.59
CA ARG A 54 -0.90 1.54 12.04
C ARG A 54 -0.96 2.87 12.80
N ALA A 55 -0.11 3.84 12.46
CA ALA A 55 -0.13 5.16 13.09
C ALA A 55 -1.48 5.86 12.91
N ASN A 56 -2.08 5.76 11.72
CA ASN A 56 -3.40 6.32 11.46
C ASN A 56 -4.51 5.62 12.25
N ALA A 57 -4.45 4.29 12.39
CA ALA A 57 -5.40 3.55 13.21
C ALA A 57 -5.29 3.94 14.70
N GLU A 58 -4.07 3.98 15.24
CA GLU A 58 -3.81 4.37 16.63
C GLU A 58 -4.29 5.79 16.94
N GLU A 59 -4.08 6.74 16.01
CA GLU A 59 -4.60 8.10 16.17
C GLU A 59 -6.12 8.16 16.04
N THR A 60 -6.72 7.40 15.12
CA THR A 60 -8.18 7.29 14.98
C THR A 60 -8.82 6.78 16.28
N ASP A 61 -8.27 5.72 16.85
CA ASP A 61 -8.76 5.11 18.10
C ASP A 61 -8.69 6.12 19.25
N ARG A 62 -7.54 6.80 19.40
CA ARG A 62 -7.34 7.84 20.43
C ARG A 62 -8.35 8.99 20.28
N LEU A 63 -8.63 9.44 19.05
CA LEU A 63 -9.62 10.50 18.80
C LEU A 63 -11.05 10.03 19.12
N GLY A 64 -11.35 8.75 18.86
CA GLY A 64 -12.61 8.13 19.25
C GLY A 64 -12.79 8.08 20.77
N GLU A 65 -11.75 7.71 21.51
CA GLU A 65 -11.76 7.72 22.98
C GLU A 65 -12.01 9.12 23.55
N LEU A 66 -11.34 10.14 23.01
CA LEU A 66 -11.54 11.54 23.40
C LEU A 66 -12.97 12.03 23.16
N ALA A 67 -13.54 11.70 22.00
CA ALA A 67 -14.91 12.04 21.68
C ALA A 67 -15.91 11.35 22.63
N ALA A 68 -15.70 10.07 22.94
CA ALA A 68 -16.53 9.30 23.87
C ALA A 68 -16.46 9.84 25.32
N ALA A 69 -15.31 10.41 25.70
CA ALA A 69 -15.12 11.06 27.00
C ALA A 69 -15.74 12.48 27.09
N GLY A 70 -16.38 12.98 26.02
CA GLY A 70 -16.97 14.33 25.99
C GLY A 70 -15.95 15.44 25.75
N THR A 71 -14.73 15.10 25.34
CA THR A 71 -13.65 16.04 25.02
C THR A 71 -13.17 15.85 23.58
N PRO A 72 -14.04 16.05 22.56
CA PRO A 72 -13.66 15.84 21.17
C PRO A 72 -12.53 16.77 20.75
N ALA A 73 -11.73 16.33 19.78
CA ALA A 73 -10.72 17.18 19.18
C ALA A 73 -11.34 18.36 18.43
N ASP A 74 -10.53 19.40 18.23
CA ASP A 74 -10.93 20.60 17.50
C ASP A 74 -11.42 20.27 16.06
N PRO A 75 -12.51 20.88 15.55
CA PRO A 75 -13.03 20.58 14.23
C PRO A 75 -12.05 20.84 13.07
N GLU A 76 -11.19 21.85 13.17
CA GLU A 76 -10.16 22.14 12.16
C GLU A 76 -9.10 21.03 12.15
N TYR A 77 -8.68 20.59 13.35
CA TYR A 77 -7.82 19.42 13.49
C TYR A 77 -8.46 18.17 12.87
N MET A 78 -9.74 17.91 13.13
CA MET A 78 -10.44 16.73 12.59
C MET A 78 -10.54 16.76 11.07
N GLN A 79 -10.71 17.94 10.45
CA GLN A 79 -10.69 18.08 8.99
C GLN A 79 -9.30 17.76 8.42
N LEU A 80 -8.25 18.30 9.02
CA LEU A 80 -6.87 18.03 8.61
C LEU A 80 -6.53 16.54 8.76
N PHE A 81 -6.85 15.96 9.92
CA PHE A 81 -6.65 14.56 10.22
C PHE A 81 -7.36 13.65 9.20
N SER A 82 -8.63 13.89 8.92
CA SER A 82 -9.43 13.05 8.01
C SER A 82 -8.86 13.07 6.59
N ALA A 83 -8.51 14.26 6.07
CA ALA A 83 -7.89 14.39 4.76
C ALA A 83 -6.52 13.70 4.69
N ARG A 84 -5.70 13.85 5.73
CA ARG A 84 -4.38 13.19 5.85
C ARG A 84 -4.52 11.68 5.80
N VAL A 85 -5.37 11.11 6.65
CA VAL A 85 -5.56 9.65 6.77
C VAL A 85 -6.01 9.04 5.45
N LEU A 86 -6.89 9.71 4.70
CA LEU A 86 -7.36 9.21 3.41
C LEU A 86 -6.25 9.23 2.35
N ALA A 87 -5.53 10.35 2.24
CA ALA A 87 -4.40 10.46 1.32
C ALA A 87 -3.35 9.38 1.62
N GLU A 88 -2.95 9.24 2.89
CA GLU A 88 -2.01 8.23 3.33
C GLU A 88 -2.53 6.81 3.07
N THR A 89 -3.82 6.53 3.28
CA THR A 89 -4.41 5.21 2.96
C THR A 89 -4.26 4.88 1.47
N ALA A 90 -4.46 5.86 0.57
CA ALA A 90 -4.22 5.69 -0.86
C ALA A 90 -2.73 5.43 -1.18
N TYR A 91 -1.81 6.15 -0.52
CA TYR A 91 -0.37 5.89 -0.65
C TYR A 91 0.04 4.49 -0.16
N ALA A 92 -0.52 4.02 0.96
CA ALA A 92 -0.29 2.66 1.46
C ALA A 92 -0.75 1.60 0.45
N ALA A 93 -1.92 1.80 -0.17
CA ALA A 93 -2.40 0.92 -1.24
C ALA A 93 -1.48 0.94 -2.46
N LYS A 94 -1.03 2.13 -2.89
CA LYS A 94 -0.06 2.29 -3.99
C LYS A 94 1.25 1.55 -3.72
N TRP A 95 1.86 1.73 -2.55
CA TRP A 95 3.13 1.05 -2.21
C TRP A 95 2.97 -0.48 -2.19
N CYS A 96 1.85 -0.98 -1.67
CA CYS A 96 1.54 -2.41 -1.73
C CYS A 96 1.42 -2.91 -3.17
N ALA A 97 0.73 -2.18 -4.05
CA ALA A 97 0.58 -2.55 -5.45
C ALA A 97 1.93 -2.53 -6.21
N GLU A 98 2.78 -1.55 -5.95
CA GLU A 98 4.14 -1.50 -6.50
C GLU A 98 5.04 -2.64 -5.98
N ALA A 99 4.92 -2.98 -4.69
CA ALA A 99 5.63 -4.11 -4.10
C ALA A 99 5.24 -5.44 -4.79
N VAL A 100 3.95 -5.65 -5.02
CA VAL A 100 3.45 -6.85 -5.72
C VAL A 100 3.86 -6.84 -7.20
N GLU A 101 3.90 -5.69 -7.85
CA GLU A 101 4.39 -5.56 -9.23
C GLU A 101 5.88 -5.95 -9.35
N LEU A 102 6.73 -5.50 -8.43
CA LEU A 102 8.13 -5.90 -8.37
C LEU A 102 8.29 -7.41 -8.18
N VAL A 103 7.51 -8.00 -7.27
CA VAL A 103 7.47 -9.46 -7.05
C VAL A 103 7.05 -10.18 -8.34
N GLN A 104 5.94 -9.77 -8.95
CA GLN A 104 5.41 -10.39 -10.16
C GLN A 104 6.44 -10.37 -11.29
N ARG A 105 7.07 -9.21 -11.54
CA ARG A 105 8.05 -9.05 -12.62
C ARG A 105 9.26 -9.97 -12.44
N ASN A 106 9.64 -10.25 -11.20
CA ASN A 106 10.78 -11.12 -10.88
C ASN A 106 10.42 -12.61 -10.75
N SER A 107 9.14 -12.98 -10.88
CA SER A 107 8.69 -14.37 -10.65
C SER A 107 8.82 -15.28 -11.89
N GLY A 108 9.18 -14.72 -13.06
CA GLY A 108 9.29 -15.42 -14.33
C GLY A 108 7.94 -15.75 -14.99
N SER A 109 7.96 -16.18 -16.25
CA SER A 109 6.75 -16.35 -17.08
C SER A 109 5.70 -17.27 -16.46
N THR A 110 6.11 -18.37 -15.81
CA THR A 110 5.15 -19.33 -15.23
C THR A 110 4.42 -18.79 -13.98
N ALA A 111 4.71 -17.58 -13.53
CA ALA A 111 3.93 -16.91 -12.49
C ALA A 111 2.54 -16.45 -12.98
N ILE A 112 2.30 -16.44 -14.30
CA ILE A 112 1.01 -16.13 -14.90
C ILE A 112 0.00 -17.30 -14.85
N MET A 113 0.47 -18.51 -14.55
CA MET A 113 -0.38 -19.69 -14.52
C MET A 113 -1.48 -19.53 -13.47
N GLU A 114 -2.70 -19.98 -13.77
CA GLU A 114 -3.84 -19.85 -12.85
C GLU A 114 -3.62 -20.55 -11.50
N SER A 115 -2.79 -21.61 -11.50
CA SER A 115 -2.36 -22.34 -10.31
C SER A 115 -1.37 -21.58 -9.43
N GLU A 116 -0.74 -20.52 -9.93
CA GLU A 116 0.17 -19.68 -9.13
C GLU A 116 -0.58 -18.48 -8.53
N PRO A 117 -0.47 -18.25 -7.21
CA PRO A 117 -1.20 -17.15 -6.57
C PRO A 117 -0.59 -15.78 -6.83
N ILE A 118 0.64 -15.68 -7.35
CA ILE A 118 1.31 -14.39 -7.61
C ILE A 118 0.55 -13.54 -8.64
N GLN A 119 0.05 -14.13 -9.73
CA GLN A 119 -0.77 -13.37 -10.69
C GLN A 119 -2.08 -12.86 -10.09
N ARG A 120 -2.67 -13.61 -9.14
CA ARG A 120 -3.88 -13.20 -8.45
C ARG A 120 -3.60 -12.04 -7.53
N ALA A 121 -2.56 -12.14 -6.71
CA ALA A 121 -2.11 -11.06 -5.86
C ALA A 121 -1.84 -9.78 -6.67
N TRP A 122 -1.19 -9.90 -7.83
CA TRP A 122 -0.94 -8.77 -8.72
C TRP A 122 -2.22 -8.11 -9.23
N ARG A 123 -3.15 -8.89 -9.80
CA ARG A 123 -4.44 -8.33 -10.27
C ARG A 123 -5.22 -7.68 -9.13
N ASP A 124 -5.34 -8.37 -8.00
CA ASP A 124 -6.14 -7.90 -6.86
C ASP A 124 -5.55 -6.62 -6.27
N ALA A 125 -4.21 -6.55 -6.13
CA ALA A 125 -3.55 -5.34 -5.63
C ALA A 125 -3.75 -4.13 -6.56
N ARG A 126 -3.77 -4.33 -7.88
CA ARG A 126 -4.05 -3.24 -8.85
C ARG A 126 -5.50 -2.81 -8.83
N VAL A 127 -6.46 -3.73 -8.71
CA VAL A 127 -7.88 -3.36 -8.64
C VAL A 127 -8.17 -2.50 -7.40
N ILE A 128 -7.53 -2.79 -6.26
CA ILE A 128 -7.73 -1.99 -5.05
C ILE A 128 -7.34 -0.52 -5.27
N THR A 129 -6.27 -0.23 -6.01
CA THR A 129 -5.85 1.16 -6.27
C THR A 129 -6.81 1.92 -7.20
N LEU A 130 -7.78 1.24 -7.81
CA LEU A 130 -8.80 1.85 -8.67
C LEU A 130 -10.11 2.15 -7.92
N HIS A 131 -10.20 1.78 -6.64
CA HIS A 131 -11.39 2.06 -5.86
C HIS A 131 -11.56 3.57 -5.67
N GLY A 132 -12.77 4.11 -5.89
CA GLY A 132 -13.02 5.56 -5.82
C GLY A 132 -12.62 6.19 -4.48
N ALA A 133 -12.82 5.48 -3.37
CA ALA A 133 -12.37 5.91 -2.03
C ALA A 133 -10.84 5.93 -1.84
N LEU A 134 -10.07 5.44 -2.81
CA LEU A 134 -8.60 5.43 -2.83
C LEU A 134 -8.06 6.20 -4.04
N ASN A 135 -8.85 7.11 -4.64
CA ASN A 135 -8.39 7.97 -5.71
C ASN A 135 -7.22 8.85 -5.19
N LEU A 136 -6.00 8.44 -5.53
CA LEU A 136 -4.78 9.01 -4.97
C LEU A 136 -4.67 10.49 -5.29
N GLU A 137 -4.95 10.88 -6.53
CA GLU A 137 -4.82 12.25 -7.01
C GLU A 137 -5.81 13.17 -6.28
N ALA A 138 -7.08 12.78 -6.20
CA ALA A 138 -8.11 13.58 -5.53
C ALA A 138 -7.87 13.72 -4.02
N LEU A 139 -7.46 12.63 -3.35
CA LEU A 139 -7.18 12.64 -1.92
C LEU A 139 -5.91 13.45 -1.61
N SER A 140 -4.88 13.32 -2.44
CA SER A 140 -3.63 14.10 -2.31
C SER A 140 -3.88 15.59 -2.53
N GLU A 141 -4.73 15.96 -3.50
CA GLU A 141 -5.08 17.37 -3.70
C GLU A 141 -5.80 17.96 -2.49
N ASN A 142 -6.78 17.24 -1.92
CA ASN A 142 -7.52 17.71 -0.75
C ASN A 142 -6.62 17.92 0.47
N TYR A 143 -5.73 16.96 0.77
CA TYR A 143 -4.76 17.14 1.85
C TYR A 143 -3.75 18.25 1.55
N GLY A 144 -3.26 18.33 0.31
CA GLY A 144 -2.36 19.39 -0.15
C GLY A 144 -2.95 20.79 -0.03
N ARG A 145 -4.24 20.96 -0.34
CA ARG A 145 -4.97 22.23 -0.18
C ARG A 145 -4.96 22.68 1.28
N LEU A 146 -5.24 21.78 2.22
CA LEU A 146 -5.22 22.08 3.65
C LEU A 146 -3.81 22.48 4.12
N MET A 147 -2.76 21.77 3.68
CA MET A 147 -1.37 22.16 3.97
C MET A 147 -1.02 23.55 3.41
N ALA A 148 -1.64 23.96 2.30
CA ALA A 148 -1.49 25.29 1.70
C ALA A 148 -2.44 26.36 2.30
N GLY A 149 -3.17 26.06 3.37
CA GLY A 149 -4.11 26.99 3.99
C GLY A 149 -5.38 27.27 3.17
N THR A 150 -5.70 26.38 2.23
CA THR A 150 -6.89 26.46 1.37
C THR A 150 -7.91 25.38 1.75
N ARG A 151 -9.20 25.69 1.57
CA ARG A 151 -10.28 24.72 1.83
C ARG A 151 -10.16 23.50 0.90
N PRO A 152 -10.52 22.29 1.38
CA PRO A 152 -10.65 21.13 0.52
C PRO A 152 -11.83 21.31 -0.43
N HIS A 153 -11.92 20.47 -1.44
CA HIS A 153 -13.07 20.43 -2.33
C HIS A 153 -14.34 20.10 -1.54
N ARG A 154 -15.45 20.75 -1.90
CA ARG A 154 -16.78 20.43 -1.38
C ARG A 154 -17.56 19.67 -2.44
N PHE A 155 -17.98 18.46 -2.10
CA PHE A 155 -18.85 17.65 -2.96
C PHE A 155 -20.19 17.43 -2.27
N GLU A 156 -21.30 17.64 -2.98
CA GLU A 156 -22.61 17.21 -2.52
C GLU A 156 -22.75 15.70 -2.77
N GLY A 157 -23.08 14.92 -1.72
CA GLY A 157 -23.46 13.51 -1.87
C GLY A 157 -22.35 12.46 -1.82
N ILE A 158 -21.07 12.84 -1.68
CA ILE A 158 -19.97 11.88 -1.41
C ILE A 158 -19.32 12.23 -0.06
N THR A 159 -19.67 11.44 0.95
CA THR A 159 -19.28 11.60 2.36
C THR A 159 -17.89 11.03 2.60
N THR A 160 -16.84 11.68 2.11
CA THR A 160 -15.47 11.26 2.43
C THR A 160 -14.60 12.38 3.00
N LEU A 161 -15.08 13.60 3.18
CA LEU A 161 -14.34 14.69 3.85
C LEU A 161 -15.28 15.53 4.71
#